data_AF-A0A498D707-F1
#
_entry.id   AF-A0A498D707-F1
#
_cell.length_a   1.000
_cell.length_b   1.000
_cell.length_c   1.000
_cell.angle_alpha   90.00
_cell.angle_beta   90.00
_cell.angle_gamma   90.00
#
_symmetry.space_group_name_H-M   'P 1'
#
loop_
_entity.id
_entity.type
_entity.pdbx_description
1 polymer ?
#
loop_
_entity_poly.entity_id
_entity_poly.type
_entity_poly.pdbx_seq_one_letter_code
_entity_poly.pdbx_strand_id
1 'polypeptide(L)' 'MCDTLRNLPTQTEVDVFLDGGVVLEDVTFINLNNQTCCAFFVDTGNEAESEPGSTLIVDCQKIQAIRIEADD' A
#
# COMPACT_ATOMS: atom_id res chain seq x y z
N MET A 1 12.09 -2.26 1.11
CA MET A 1 10.69 -2.05 1.55
C MET A 1 9.99 -3.34 1.96
N CYS A 2 10.22 -4.48 1.30
CA CYS A 2 9.63 -5.76 1.72
C CYS A 2 9.82 -6.07 3.22
N ASP A 3 11.03 -5.89 3.78
CA ASP A 3 11.25 -6.11 5.22
C ASP A 3 10.53 -5.10 6.12
N THR A 4 10.35 -3.86 5.65
CA THR A 4 9.52 -2.87 6.34
C THR A 4 8.06 -3.33 6.40
N LEU A 5 7.50 -3.74 5.25
CA LEU A 5 6.13 -4.23 5.14
C LEU A 5 5.86 -5.52 5.91
N ARG A 6 6.89 -6.36 6.13
CA ARG A 6 6.77 -7.55 7.00
C ARG A 6 6.41 -7.20 8.44
N ASN A 7 6.81 -6.00 8.89
CA ASN A 7 6.61 -5.55 10.26
C ASN A 7 5.54 -4.47 10.37
N LEU A 8 4.99 -4.01 9.24
CA LEU A 8 3.90 -3.04 9.23
C LEU A 8 2.63 -3.71 9.74
N PRO A 9 1.91 -3.12 10.71
CA PRO A 9 0.62 -3.64 11.14
C PRO A 9 -0.34 -3.74 9.95
N THR A 10 -1.11 -4.82 9.89
CA THR A 10 -2.19 -4.93 8.91
C THR A 10 -3.27 -3.90 9.22
N GLN A 11 -4.00 -3.45 8.21
CA GLN A 11 -5.03 -2.40 8.29
C GLN A 11 -4.47 -0.99 8.55
N THR A 12 -3.17 -0.77 8.35
CA THR A 12 -2.59 0.57 8.37
C THR A 12 -2.85 1.27 7.03
N GLU A 13 -3.45 2.46 7.10
CA GLU A 13 -3.57 3.36 5.96
C GLU A 13 -2.23 4.00 5.64
N VAL A 14 -1.86 3.96 4.36
CA VAL A 14 -0.57 4.45 3.88
C VAL A 14 -0.69 5.08 2.50
N ASP A 15 0.18 6.04 2.24
CA ASP A 15 0.58 6.35 0.88
C ASP A 15 1.75 5.45 0.45
N VAL A 16 1.71 4.98 -0.80
CA VAL A 16 2.75 4.13 -1.39
C VAL A 16 3.42 4.87 -2.55
N PHE A 17 4.73 5.10 -2.41
CA PHE A 17 5.54 5.78 -3.43
C PHE A 17 6.28 4.73 -4.27
N LEU A 18 5.98 4.65 -5.56
CA LEU A 18 6.56 3.67 -6.49
C LEU A 18 7.73 4.24 -7.28
N ASP A 19 8.56 3.34 -7.82
CA ASP A 19 9.54 3.72 -8.83
C ASP A 19 8.86 4.39 -10.04
N GLY A 20 9.51 5.40 -10.61
CA GLY A 20 8.92 6.20 -11.68
C GLY A 20 7.99 7.33 -11.21
N GLY A 21 7.80 7.52 -9.90
CA GLY A 21 7.15 8.70 -9.33
C GLY A 21 5.63 8.62 -9.20
N VAL A 22 5.04 7.43 -9.33
CA VAL A 22 3.62 7.19 -9.04
C VAL A 22 3.41 7.12 -7.53
N VAL A 23 2.31 7.71 -7.06
CA VAL A 23 1.84 7.61 -5.67
C VAL A 23 0.48 6.94 -5.67
N LEU A 24 0.30 5.96 -4.79
CA LEU A 24 -1.01 5.40 -4.45
C LEU A 24 -1.39 6.02 -3.10
N GLU A 25 -2.42 6.86 -3.09
CA GLU A 25 -2.88 7.60 -1.90
C GLU A 25 -4.02 6.86 -1.20
N ASP A 26 -4.15 7.04 0.11
CA ASP A 26 -5.26 6.55 0.95
C ASP A 26 -5.55 5.03 0.81
N VAL A 27 -4.50 4.21 0.65
CA VAL A 27 -4.63 2.75 0.53
C VAL A 27 -4.37 2.04 1.86
N THR A 28 -5.18 1.03 2.16
CA THR A 28 -5.04 0.24 3.38
C THR A 28 -4.17 -0.99 3.15
N PHE A 29 -3.08 -1.14 3.92
CA PHE A 29 -2.21 -2.32 3.85
C PHE A 29 -2.91 -3.57 4.39
N ILE A 30 -2.97 -4.64 3.57
CA ILE A 30 -3.59 -5.90 3.96
C ILE A 30 -2.55 -6.91 4.43
N ASN A 31 -1.59 -7.24 3.57
CA ASN A 31 -0.51 -8.19 3.89
C ASN A 31 0.61 -8.15 2.83
N LEU A 32 1.70 -8.85 3.14
CA LEU A 32 2.79 -9.15 2.20
C LEU A 32 2.87 -10.66 1.98
N ASN A 33 2.91 -11.09 0.72
CA ASN A 33 3.30 -12.45 0.38
C ASN A 33 4.83 -12.56 0.33
N ASN A 34 5.39 -13.25 1.33
CA ASN A 34 6.84 -13.42 1.49
C ASN A 34 7.50 -14.29 0.40
N GLN A 35 6.72 -15.08 -0.35
CA GLN A 35 7.24 -15.91 -1.44
C GLN A 35 7.33 -15.12 -2.75
N THR A 36 6.38 -14.21 -3.00
CA THR A 36 6.29 -13.48 -4.27
C THR A 36 6.75 -12.03 -4.20
N CYS A 37 7.05 -11.52 -3.00
CA CYS A 37 7.32 -10.10 -2.76
C CYS A 37 6.13 -9.18 -3.17
N CYS A 38 4.91 -9.70 -3.22
CA CYS A 38 3.72 -8.90 -3.52
C CYS A 38 3.08 -8.38 -2.23
N ALA A 39 2.95 -7.07 -2.12
CA ALA A 39 2.17 -6.38 -1.09
C ALA A 39 0.75 -6.13 -1.59
N PHE A 40 -0.22 -6.39 -0.73
CA PHE A 40 -1.64 -6.26 -1.03
C PHE A 40 -2.17 -5.05 -0.28
N PHE A 41 -2.87 -4.19 -1.01
CA PHE A 41 -3.55 -3.02 -0.48
C PHE A 41 -5.00 -3.05 -0.94
N VAL A 42 -5.89 -2.46 -0.15
CA VAL A 42 -7.25 -2.14 -0.59
C VAL A 42 -7.33 -0.64 -0.80
N ASP A 43 -7.88 -0.25 -1.95
CA ASP A 43 -8.23 1.14 -2.20
C ASP A 43 -9.43 1.50 -1.32
N THR A 44 -9.16 2.29 -0.29
CA THR A 44 -10.16 2.84 0.63
C THR A 44 -10.50 4.30 0.30
N GLY A 45 -9.99 4.80 -0.83
CA GLY A 45 -10.14 6.16 -1.28
C GLY A 45 -11.59 6.64 -1.23
N ASN A 46 -11.73 7.90 -0.90
CA ASN A 46 -13.00 8.62 -0.91
C ASN A 46 -13.68 8.44 -2.28
N GLU A 47 -15.02 8.41 -2.32
CA GLU A 47 -15.91 8.13 -3.47
C GLU A 47 -15.63 8.86 -4.81
N ALA A 48 -14.61 9.72 -4.87
CA ALA A 48 -14.09 10.36 -6.07
C ALA A 48 -12.99 9.56 -6.80
N GLU A 49 -12.34 8.60 -6.13
CA GLU A 49 -11.38 7.66 -6.72
C GLU A 49 -12.16 6.45 -7.29
N SER A 50 -11.78 5.97 -8.47
CA SER A 50 -12.73 5.28 -9.38
C SER A 50 -13.18 3.87 -8.97
N GLU A 51 -12.58 3.23 -7.96
CA GLU A 51 -12.87 1.82 -7.62
C GLU A 51 -12.70 1.49 -6.10
N PRO A 52 -13.51 2.08 -5.19
CA PRO A 52 -13.45 1.79 -3.77
C PRO A 52 -13.68 0.29 -3.48
N GLY A 53 -12.84 -0.28 -2.62
CA GLY A 53 -12.84 -1.71 -2.28
C GLY A 53 -12.09 -2.60 -3.28
N SER A 54 -11.47 -2.04 -4.32
CA SER A 54 -10.58 -2.78 -5.21
C SER A 54 -9.29 -3.20 -4.49
N THR A 55 -8.68 -4.30 -4.95
CA THR A 55 -7.41 -4.79 -4.41
C THR A 55 -6.26 -4.42 -5.33
N LEU A 56 -5.28 -3.71 -4.80
CA LEU A 56 -4.03 -3.39 -5.47
C LEU A 56 -2.97 -4.40 -5.04
N ILE A 57 -2.29 -5.00 -6.02
CA ILE A 57 -1.18 -5.95 -5.79
C ILE A 57 0.09 -5.31 -6.34
N VAL A 58 1.00 -4.96 -5.43
CA VAL A 58 2.19 -4.16 -5.73
C VAL A 58 3.44 -4.97 -5.42
N ASP A 59 4.43 -4.96 -6.32
CA ASP A 59 5.75 -5.50 -6.04
C ASP A 59 6.46 -4.65 -4.97
N CYS A 60 6.74 -5.21 -3.79
CA CYS A 60 7.40 -4.49 -2.71
C CYS A 60 8.85 -4.09 -3.04
N GLN A 61 9.43 -4.61 -4.11
CA GLN A 61 10.74 -4.17 -4.62
C GLN A 61 10.64 -2.86 -5.41
N LYS A 62 9.44 -2.49 -5.85
CA LYS A 62 9.13 -1.26 -6.58
C LYS A 62 8.70 -0.10 -5.69
N ILE A 63 8.38 -0.40 -4.43
CA ILE A 63 8.04 0.62 -3.44
C ILE A 63 9.32 1.29 -2.94
N GLN A 64 9.43 2.59 -3.20
CA GLN A 64 10.55 3.43 -2.77
C GLN A 64 10.34 3.98 -1.36
N ALA A 65 9.10 4.33 -1.01
CA ALA A 65 8.74 4.82 0.31
C ALA A 65 7.29 4.44 0.64
N ILE A 66 6.98 4.46 1.94
CA ILE A 66 5.61 4.47 2.44
C ILE A 66 5.48 5.65 3.40
N ARG A 67 4.34 6.32 3.42
CA ARG A 67 3.96 7.26 4.48
C ARG A 67 2.83 6.61 5.26
N ILE A 68 2.98 6.49 6.57
CA ILE A 68 1.89 6.01 7.44
C ILE A 68 1.03 7.22 7.76
N GLU A 69 -0.24 7.15 7.40
CA GLU A 69 -1.20 8.18 7.76
C GLU A 69 -1.52 8.07 9.25
N ALA A 70 -1.63 9.21 9.92
CA ALA A 70 -2.07 9.27 11.30
C ALA A 70 -3.58 9.49 11.30
N ASP A 71 -4.31 8.73 12.13
CA ASP A 71 -5.72 9.04 12.40
C ASP A 71 -5.79 10.51 12.91
N ASP A 72 -6.48 11.38 12.17
CA ASP A 72 -6.79 12.76 12.58
C ASP A 72 -7.78 12.82 13.77
#